data_AF-A0A956KA34-F1
#
_entry.id   AF-A0A956KA34-F1
#
_cell.length_a   1.000
_cell.length_b   1.000
_cell.length_c   1.000
_cell.angle_alpha   90.00
_cell.angle_beta   90.00
_cell.angle_gamma   90.00
#
_symmetry.space_group_name_H-M   'P 1'
#
loop_
_entity.id
_entity.type
_entity.pdbx_description
1 polymer ?
#
loop_
_entity_poly.entity_id
_entity_poly.type
_entity_poly.pdbx_seq_one_letter_code
_entity_poly.pdbx_strand_id
1 'polypeptide(L)'
;TPQEIYFNLPRAAYLTVKPFLAAPEEGARTAVLLATAPHLSESTGKYFSKGEPALASPRARNEDLALKLYEVSAGLCQVEAL
;
A
#
# COMPACT_ATOMS: atom_id res chain seq x y z
N THR A 1 -12.86 5.02 -10.29
CA THR A 1 -11.63 4.27 -9.90
C THR A 1 -10.41 5.19 -9.96
N PRO A 2 -9.23 4.85 -9.41
CA PRO A 2 -8.02 5.67 -9.60
C PRO A 2 -7.76 6.04 -11.06
N GLN A 3 -8.15 5.17 -12.00
CA GLN A 3 -8.11 5.44 -13.43
C GLN A 3 -9.01 6.63 -13.84
N GLU A 4 -10.23 6.77 -13.30
CA GLU A 4 -11.16 7.88 -13.64
C GLU A 4 -10.64 9.26 -13.23
N ILE A 5 -9.85 9.35 -12.15
CA ILE A 5 -9.28 10.63 -11.69
C ILE A 5 -8.23 11.13 -12.69
N TYR A 6 -7.42 10.23 -13.27
CA TYR A 6 -6.41 10.59 -14.27
C TYR A 6 -6.99 10.86 -15.67
N PHE A 7 -8.10 10.22 -16.02
CA PHE A 7 -8.75 10.41 -17.33
C PHE A 7 -9.47 11.76 -17.46
N ASN A 8 -9.82 12.42 -16.35
CA ASN A 8 -10.44 13.75 -16.35
C ASN A 8 -9.44 14.91 -16.43
N LEU A 9 -8.13 14.64 -16.53
CA LEU A 9 -7.15 15.69 -16.80
C LEU A 9 -7.19 16.09 -18.29
N PRO A 10 -7.04 17.39 -18.62
CA PRO A 10 -6.81 17.81 -20.00
C PRO A 10 -5.67 16.99 -20.61
N ARG A 11 -5.84 16.52 -21.85
CA ARG A 11 -4.90 15.60 -22.53
C ARG A 11 -3.43 16.03 -22.40
N ALA A 12 -3.15 17.33 -22.46
CA ALA A 12 -1.82 17.89 -22.28
C ALA A 12 -1.22 17.56 -20.90
N ALA A 13 -1.99 17.80 -19.83
CA ALA A 13 -1.55 17.51 -18.47
C ALA A 13 -1.34 16.00 -18.24
N TYR A 14 -2.24 15.16 -18.77
CA TYR A 14 -2.09 13.70 -18.71
C TYR A 14 -0.80 13.23 -19.37
N LEU A 15 -0.48 13.72 -20.58
CA LEU A 15 0.74 13.33 -21.30
C LEU A 15 2.02 13.74 -20.56
N THR A 16 2.01 14.86 -19.82
CA THR A 16 3.14 15.30 -19.00
C THR A 16 3.39 14.39 -17.80
N VAL A 17 2.34 13.92 -17.12
CA VAL A 17 2.49 13.08 -15.91
C VAL A 17 2.59 11.59 -16.21
N LYS A 18 2.06 11.12 -17.34
CA LYS A 18 2.04 9.71 -17.78
C LYS A 18 3.38 8.97 -17.60
N PRO A 19 4.56 9.50 -17.99
CA PRO A 19 5.81 8.74 -17.87
C PRO A 19 6.24 8.46 -16.43
N PHE A 20 5.67 9.15 -15.44
CA PHE A 20 5.97 8.97 -14.02
C PHE A 20 4.95 8.07 -13.31
N LEU A 21 3.87 7.68 -13.99
CA LEU A 21 2.84 6.82 -13.44
C LEU A 21 3.18 5.35 -13.73
N ALA A 22 3.08 4.52 -12.70
CA ALA A 22 3.20 3.08 -12.86
C ALA A 22 1.99 2.51 -13.60
N ALA A 23 2.23 1.49 -14.44
CA ALA A 23 1.15 0.70 -15.01
C ALA A 23 0.43 -0.11 -13.89
N PRO A 24 -0.87 -0.42 -14.04
CA PRO A 24 -1.60 -1.22 -13.05
C PRO A 24 -0.91 -2.56 -12.74
N GLU A 25 -0.36 -3.21 -13.76
CA GLU A 25 0.38 -4.47 -13.63
C GLU A 25 1.61 -4.29 -12.75
N GLU A 26 2.36 -3.19 -12.95
CA GLU A 26 3.52 -2.84 -12.13
C GLU A 26 3.12 -2.61 -10.66
N GLY A 27 2.02 -1.91 -10.42
CA GLY A 27 1.48 -1.67 -9.07
C GLY A 27 1.05 -2.95 -8.36
N ALA A 28 0.52 -3.93 -9.09
CA ALA A 28 0.06 -5.20 -8.53
C ALA A 28 1.20 -6.21 -8.26
N ARG A 29 2.37 -6.07 -8.91
CA ARG A 29 3.47 -7.06 -8.85
C ARG A 29 3.84 -7.49 -7.44
N THR A 30 4.04 -6.52 -6.54
CA THR A 30 4.46 -6.82 -5.15
C THR A 30 3.37 -7.60 -4.41
N ALA A 31 2.10 -7.23 -4.59
CA ALA A 31 0.98 -7.92 -3.95
C ALA A 31 0.83 -9.37 -4.46
N VAL A 32 0.93 -9.57 -5.77
CA VAL A 32 0.90 -10.90 -6.38
C VAL A 32 2.06 -11.76 -5.87
N LEU A 33 3.29 -11.23 -5.88
CA LEU A 33 4.47 -11.93 -5.38
C LEU A 33 4.26 -12.41 -3.94
N LEU A 34 3.85 -11.52 -3.03
CA LEU A 34 3.66 -11.86 -1.61
C LEU A 34 2.53 -12.86 -1.38
N ALA A 35 1.47 -12.80 -2.19
CA ALA A 35 0.36 -13.73 -2.09
C ALA A 35 0.69 -15.14 -2.61
N THR A 36 1.62 -15.27 -3.55
CA THR A 36 1.84 -16.54 -4.26
C THR A 36 3.21 -17.19 -4.03
N ALA A 37 4.23 -16.45 -3.57
CA ALA A 37 5.60 -16.94 -3.45
C ALA A 37 5.75 -17.92 -2.26
N PRO A 38 6.04 -19.22 -2.50
CA PRO A 38 6.14 -20.20 -1.41
C PRO A 38 7.28 -19.91 -0.44
N HIS A 39 8.38 -19.34 -0.95
CA HIS A 39 9.55 -18.97 -0.14
C HIS A 39 9.31 -17.77 0.80
N LEU A 40 8.17 -17.09 0.67
CA LEU A 40 7.76 -15.98 1.54
C LEU A 40 6.61 -16.37 2.48
N SER A 41 6.16 -17.63 2.45
CA SER A 41 4.99 -18.11 3.22
C SER A 41 5.11 -17.91 4.73
N GLU A 42 6.33 -17.97 5.28
CA GLU A 42 6.60 -17.74 6.71
C GLU A 42 6.98 -16.28 7.03
N SER A 43 6.98 -15.38 6.04
CA SER A 43 7.38 -13.98 6.22
C SER A 43 6.24 -13.14 6.79
N THR A 44 6.28 -12.84 8.09
CA THR A 44 5.29 -11.99 8.75
C THR A 44 5.89 -10.70 9.29
N GLY A 45 5.09 -9.63 9.37
CA GLY A 45 5.48 -8.35 9.98
C GLY A 45 6.54 -7.55 9.20
N LYS A 46 6.77 -7.89 7.93
CA LYS A 46 7.73 -7.21 7.05
C LYS A 46 7.01 -6.23 6.11
N TYR A 47 7.72 -5.17 5.74
CA TYR A 47 7.28 -4.23 4.71
C TYR A 47 8.09 -4.48 3.43
N PHE A 48 7.41 -4.48 2.28
CA PHE A 48 8.03 -4.72 0.98
C PHE A 48 7.76 -3.55 0.03
N SER A 49 8.74 -3.24 -0.82
CA SER A 49 8.64 -2.25 -1.88
C SER A 49 9.35 -2.78 -3.12
N LYS A 50 8.67 -2.73 -4.28
CA LYS A 50 9.19 -3.26 -5.56
C LYS A 50 9.64 -4.73 -5.47
N GLY A 51 8.89 -5.55 -4.72
CA GLY A 51 9.18 -6.97 -4.54
C GLY A 51 10.22 -7.31 -3.47
N GLU A 52 10.88 -6.33 -2.85
CA GLU A 52 11.98 -6.56 -1.90
C GLU A 52 11.66 -6.02 -0.50
N PRO A 53 12.21 -6.60 0.59
CA PRO A 53 12.09 -6.04 1.92
C PRO A 53 12.62 -4.61 1.98
N ALA A 54 11.84 -3.71 2.57
CA ALA A 54 12.16 -2.30 2.65
C ALA A 54 11.93 -1.74 4.06
N LEU A 55 12.64 -0.66 4.39
CA LEU A 55 12.45 0.02 5.67
C LEU A 55 11.20 0.91 5.60
N ALA A 56 10.26 0.68 6.51
CA ALA A 56 9.12 1.56 6.72
C ALA A 56 9.53 2.85 7.45
N SER A 57 8.73 3.90 7.29
CA SER A 57 8.97 5.19 7.97
C SER A 57 9.06 5.03 9.49
N PRO A 58 9.78 5.89 10.24
CA PRO A 58 9.88 5.78 11.69
C PRO A 58 8.52 5.77 12.39
N ARG A 59 7.56 6.57 11.91
CA ARG A 59 6.20 6.60 12.46
C ARG A 59 5.44 5.30 12.22
N ALA A 60 5.64 4.66 11.07
CA ALA A 60 5.03 3.37 10.76
C ALA A 60 5.59 2.21 11.61
N ARG A 61 6.75 2.40 12.24
CA ARG A 61 7.40 1.43 13.14
C ARG A 61 7.15 1.72 14.62
N ASN A 62 6.30 2.70 14.94
CA ASN A 62 5.96 3.04 16.32
C ASN A 62 4.76 2.20 16.77
N GLU A 63 5.00 1.27 17.68
CA GLU A 63 3.99 0.32 18.18
C GLU A 63 2.89 1.01 18.99
N ASP A 64 3.23 1.99 19.83
CA ASP A 64 2.23 2.76 20.61
C ASP A 64 1.24 3.49 19.69
N LEU A 65 1.75 4.07 18.59
CA LEU A 65 0.90 4.71 17.59
C LEU A 65 0.04 3.70 16.82
N ALA A 66 0.57 2.50 16.55
CA ALA A 66 -0.18 1.44 15.88
C ALA A 66 -1.36 0.96 16.76
N LEU A 67 -1.12 0.72 18.06
CA LEU A 67 -2.15 0.33 19.03
C LEU A 67 -3.23 1.41 19.14
N LYS A 68 -2.83 2.66 19.37
CA LYS A 68 -3.77 3.79 19.46
C LYS A 68 -4.61 3.96 18.19
N LEU A 69 -3.99 3.79 17.01
CA LEU A 69 -4.70 3.87 15.74
C LEU A 69 -5.73 2.75 15.62
N TYR A 70 -5.38 1.54 16.05
CA TYR A 70 -6.27 0.39 16.03
C TYR A 70 -7.50 0.61 16.92
N GLU A 71 -7.29 1.00 18.18
CA GLU A 71 -8.37 1.28 19.15
C GLU A 71 -9.37 2.31 18.63
N VAL A 72 -8.87 3.45 18.13
CA VAL A 72 -9.72 4.51 17.58
C VAL A 72 -10.49 4.02 16.36
N SER A 73 -9.82 3.29 15.45
CA SER A 73 -10.45 2.77 14.24
C SER A 73 -11.52 1.72 14.55
N ALA A 74 -11.26 0.83 15.52
CA ALA A 74 -12.22 -0.16 15.99
C ALA A 74 -13.49 0.51 16.54
N GLY A 75 -13.34 1.56 17.35
CA GLY A 75 -14.45 2.36 17.85
C GLY A 75 -15.26 3.03 16.74
N LEU A 76 -14.60 3.56 15.70
CA LEU A 76 -15.26 4.15 14.53
C LEU A 76 -16.04 3.11 13.71
N CYS A 77 -15.49 1.91 13.57
CA CYS A 77 -16.10 0.79 12.85
C CYS A 77 -17.10 0.00 13.70
N GLN A 78 -17.27 0.34 14.99
CA GLN A 78 -18.13 -0.38 15.94
C GLN A 78 -17.76 -1.87 16.05
N VAL A 79 -16.46 -2.17 16.01
CA VAL A 79 -15.92 -3.52 16.25
C VAL A 79 -15.14 -3.55 17.56
N GLU A 80 -15.05 -4.74 18.16
CA GLU A 80 -14.24 -4.95 19.36
C GLU A 80 -12.76 -4.72 19.03
N ALA A 81 -12.09 -3.93 19.88
CA ALA A 81 -10.65 -3.76 19.81
C ALA A 81 -9.95 -4.98 20.44
N LEU A 82 -8.70 -5.23 20.05
CA LEU A 82 -7.85 -6.30 20.58
C LEU A 82 -7.48 -6.05 22.05
#